data_AF-A0ABC8IWT1-F1
#
_entry.id   AF-A0ABC8IWT1-F1
#
_cell.length_a   1.000
_cell.length_b   1.000
_cell.length_c   1.000
_cell.angle_alpha   90.00
_cell.angle_beta   90.00
_cell.angle_gamma   90.00
#
_symmetry.space_group_name_H-M   'P 1'
#
loop_
_entity.id
_entity.type
_entity.pdbx_description
1 polymer ?
#
loop_
_entity_poly.entity_id
_entity_poly.type
_entity_poly.pdbx_seq_one_letter_code
_entity_poly.pdbx_strand_id
1 'polypeptide(L)'
;MSPIQNFEQHSRRLVDPDLPIQTRLEMVVEVRDSLEIAHTAEYLNFLKCYFPAFSAILLDITKPQLIDNPEHKLRNIVVEILNRLPHSEVLRPFVQDLLKVAMQVLTTDNEENGLICIRIIFDLLRNFRPTLENEVQPFLDFVCKIYQVFRFTVSHFFDNVKMEEVKPVETSTSSDQSLTPIAPVGNGQLNPSTRSFKIITESPLVVMFLFQLYSRLVQTNIPHLLPLMVAAISVPGPENVPSHLKPQFIELKGAQVKTVSFLTYLLKSCAEYIRPHEESICKSIVNLLVTCSDSASIRKELLVSLKHVLGTDFKRGLFPLIDTLLDERVLVGTGRACFESLRPLAYSLLAEIVHHVRGDLSLSQLSRIIYLFSRNMHDSTLSLSIHTTCARLMLNLVEPIFEKGVDQQSMDEARILLGRILDAFVGKFSTFKRTIPQVILFLS
;
A
#
# COMPACT_ATOMS: atom_id res chain seq x y z
N MET A 1 -38.90 7.44 7.29
CA MET A 1 -39.38 8.38 6.27
C MET A 1 -40.37 7.66 5.37
N SER A 2 -41.37 8.35 4.83
CA SER A 2 -42.32 7.79 3.86
C SER A 2 -41.60 7.44 2.55
N PRO A 3 -41.90 6.30 1.90
CA PRO A 3 -41.26 5.93 0.64
C PRO A 3 -41.56 6.96 -0.45
N ILE A 4 -40.57 7.27 -1.31
CA ILE A 4 -40.73 8.20 -2.43
C ILE A 4 -41.75 7.60 -3.41
N GLN A 5 -42.93 8.22 -3.50
CA GLN A 5 -44.05 7.66 -4.28
C GLN A 5 -43.92 7.88 -5.79
N ASN A 6 -43.23 8.95 -6.23
CA ASN A 6 -43.07 9.29 -7.64
C ASN A 6 -41.61 9.67 -7.96
N PHE A 7 -40.84 8.72 -8.49
CA PHE A 7 -39.43 8.92 -8.83
C PHE A 7 -39.22 9.96 -9.93
N GLU A 8 -40.12 10.02 -10.91
CA GLU A 8 -40.01 10.95 -12.04
C GLU A 8 -40.15 12.41 -11.57
N GLN A 9 -41.17 12.69 -10.75
CA GLN A 9 -41.36 14.03 -10.20
C GLN A 9 -40.22 14.41 -9.24
N HIS A 10 -39.79 13.47 -8.40
CA HIS A 10 -38.73 13.70 -7.42
C HIS A 10 -37.38 13.97 -8.12
N SER A 11 -36.99 13.13 -9.09
CA SER A 11 -35.75 13.31 -9.87
C SER A 11 -35.77 14.59 -10.72
N ARG A 12 -36.91 14.98 -11.31
CA ARG A 12 -37.04 16.26 -12.02
C ARG A 12 -36.81 17.46 -11.12
N ARG A 13 -37.40 17.45 -9.93
CA ARG A 13 -37.19 18.52 -8.93
C ARG A 13 -35.72 18.57 -8.48
N LEU A 14 -35.08 17.41 -8.36
CA LEU A 14 -33.69 17.32 -7.91
C LEU A 14 -32.70 18.07 -8.84
N VAL A 15 -32.98 18.10 -10.15
CA VAL A 15 -32.17 18.79 -11.16
C VAL A 15 -32.64 20.21 -11.49
N ASP A 16 -33.69 20.70 -10.82
CA ASP A 16 -34.17 22.08 -11.00
C ASP A 16 -33.03 23.07 -10.65
N PRO A 17 -32.60 23.95 -11.57
CA PRO A 17 -31.49 24.89 -11.35
C PRO A 17 -31.69 25.79 -10.12
N ASP A 18 -32.92 26.18 -9.83
CA ASP A 18 -33.26 27.14 -8.78
C ASP A 18 -33.35 26.50 -7.38
N LEU A 19 -33.26 25.17 -7.29
CA LEU A 19 -33.34 24.45 -6.03
C LEU A 19 -32.09 24.72 -5.15
N PRO A 20 -32.23 25.12 -3.87
CA PRO A 20 -31.07 25.32 -2.99
C PRO A 20 -30.29 24.02 -2.74
N ILE A 21 -28.96 24.12 -2.59
CA ILE A 21 -28.08 22.96 -2.30
C ILE A 21 -28.53 22.20 -1.05
N GLN A 22 -28.95 22.91 0.00
CA GLN A 22 -29.40 22.28 1.24
C GLN A 22 -30.65 21.41 1.01
N THR A 23 -31.59 21.88 0.20
CA THR A 23 -32.79 21.11 -0.16
C THR A 23 -32.46 19.93 -1.08
N ARG A 24 -31.52 20.10 -2.02
CA ARG A 24 -31.01 18.96 -2.82
C ARG A 24 -30.38 17.90 -1.92
N LEU A 25 -29.59 18.31 -0.92
CA LEU A 25 -28.96 17.41 0.04
C LEU A 25 -30.00 16.59 0.81
N GLU A 26 -31.05 17.24 1.33
CA GLU A 26 -32.16 16.56 2.01
C GLU A 26 -32.84 15.52 1.10
N MET A 27 -33.14 15.90 -0.14
CA MET A 27 -33.75 15.00 -1.12
C MET A 27 -32.85 13.80 -1.47
N VAL A 28 -31.54 13.99 -1.62
CA VAL A 28 -30.61 12.87 -1.88
C VAL A 28 -30.48 11.96 -0.66
N VAL A 29 -30.53 12.51 0.56
CA VAL A 29 -30.57 11.73 1.80
C VAL A 29 -31.82 10.83 1.83
N GLU A 30 -32.98 11.34 1.45
CA GLU A 30 -34.21 10.53 1.34
C GLU A 30 -34.04 9.36 0.35
N VAL A 31 -33.36 9.59 -0.77
CA VAL A 31 -33.07 8.54 -1.76
C VAL A 31 -32.10 7.51 -1.21
N ARG A 32 -31.04 7.94 -0.52
CA ARG A 32 -30.08 7.03 0.13
C ARG A 32 -30.77 6.15 1.17
N ASP A 33 -31.64 6.74 1.98
CA ASP A 33 -32.35 6.04 3.05
C ASP A 33 -33.41 5.06 2.51
N SER A 34 -33.86 5.27 1.26
CA SER A 34 -34.81 4.40 0.55
C SER A 34 -34.15 3.46 -0.48
N LEU A 35 -32.82 3.31 -0.45
CA LEU A 35 -32.05 2.65 -1.51
C LEU A 35 -32.36 1.15 -1.67
N GLU A 36 -32.98 0.51 -0.67
CA GLU A 36 -33.43 -0.89 -0.75
C GLU A 36 -34.34 -1.15 -1.97
N ILE A 37 -35.01 -0.11 -2.48
CA ILE A 37 -35.83 -0.19 -3.69
C ILE A 37 -35.04 -0.66 -4.92
N ALA A 38 -33.73 -0.39 -4.98
CA ALA A 38 -32.85 -0.84 -6.05
C ALA A 38 -32.68 -2.38 -6.10
N HIS A 39 -33.10 -3.11 -5.05
CA HIS A 39 -33.11 -4.57 -5.02
C HIS A 39 -34.46 -5.19 -5.39
N THR A 40 -35.42 -4.38 -5.85
CA THR A 40 -36.77 -4.82 -6.23
C THR A 40 -36.98 -4.75 -7.75
N ALA A 41 -38.20 -5.08 -8.20
CA ALA A 41 -38.58 -4.93 -9.61
C ALA A 41 -38.53 -3.46 -10.11
N GLU A 42 -38.53 -2.49 -9.20
CA GLU A 42 -38.45 -1.06 -9.52
C GLU A 42 -37.04 -0.59 -9.89
N TYR A 43 -36.01 -1.45 -9.84
CA TYR A 43 -34.62 -1.03 -10.05
C TYR A 43 -34.41 -0.33 -11.41
N LEU A 44 -35.01 -0.85 -12.49
CA LEU A 44 -34.90 -0.22 -13.80
C LEU A 44 -35.53 1.17 -13.82
N ASN A 45 -36.68 1.33 -13.17
CA ASN A 45 -37.40 2.61 -13.07
C ASN A 45 -36.60 3.61 -12.23
N PHE A 46 -36.04 3.16 -11.11
CA PHE A 46 -35.10 3.92 -10.29
C PHE A 46 -33.93 4.44 -11.12
N LEU A 47 -33.24 3.57 -11.87
CA LEU A 47 -32.10 3.96 -12.70
C LEU A 47 -32.49 4.97 -13.76
N LYS A 48 -33.60 4.75 -14.48
CA LYS A 48 -34.08 5.68 -15.53
C LYS A 48 -34.34 7.10 -14.98
N CYS A 49 -34.85 7.21 -13.77
CA CYS A 49 -35.15 8.49 -13.15
C CYS A 49 -33.91 9.13 -12.51
N TYR A 50 -33.19 8.38 -11.69
CA TYR A 50 -32.18 8.95 -10.80
C TYR A 50 -30.77 8.94 -11.38
N PHE A 51 -30.39 7.99 -12.24
CA PHE A 51 -29.03 7.98 -12.79
C PHE A 51 -28.72 9.26 -13.59
N PRO A 52 -29.59 9.75 -14.50
CA PRO A 52 -29.37 11.03 -15.17
C PRO A 52 -29.29 12.21 -14.19
N ALA A 53 -30.14 12.23 -13.16
CA ALA A 53 -30.15 13.29 -12.15
C ALA A 53 -28.86 13.31 -11.31
N PHE A 54 -28.37 12.14 -10.91
CA PHE A 54 -27.11 11.99 -10.20
C PHE A 54 -25.90 12.39 -11.06
N SER A 55 -25.90 12.01 -12.34
CA SER A 55 -24.89 12.45 -13.29
C SER A 55 -24.89 13.98 -13.41
N ALA A 56 -26.06 14.60 -13.63
CA ALA A 56 -26.18 16.06 -13.70
C ALA A 56 -25.73 16.75 -12.41
N ILE A 57 -26.03 16.19 -11.23
CA ILE A 57 -25.53 16.73 -9.95
C ILE A 57 -24.00 16.76 -9.94
N LEU A 58 -23.36 15.64 -10.29
CA LEU A 58 -21.91 15.48 -10.19
C LEU A 58 -21.14 16.24 -11.28
N LEU A 59 -21.72 16.39 -12.47
CA LEU A 59 -21.03 16.94 -13.64
C LEU A 59 -21.38 18.39 -13.95
N ASP A 60 -22.63 18.80 -13.74
CA ASP A 60 -23.15 20.07 -14.28
C ASP A 60 -23.62 21.04 -13.18
N ILE A 61 -24.35 20.55 -12.16
CA ILE A 61 -25.01 21.40 -11.15
C ILE A 61 -24.04 21.81 -10.05
N THR A 62 -23.16 20.90 -9.63
CA THR A 62 -22.19 21.15 -8.54
C THR A 62 -20.77 21.09 -9.06
N LYS A 63 -19.86 21.72 -8.32
CA LYS A 63 -18.42 21.68 -8.59
C LYS A 63 -17.70 20.86 -7.53
N PRO A 64 -16.57 20.22 -7.86
CA PRO A 64 -15.66 19.64 -6.88
C PRO A 64 -15.38 20.58 -5.69
N GLN A 65 -15.55 20.06 -4.48
CA GLN A 65 -15.36 20.81 -3.25
C GLN A 65 -14.12 20.27 -2.51
N LEU A 66 -13.30 21.17 -1.98
CA LEU A 66 -12.12 20.82 -1.18
C LEU A 66 -12.29 21.13 0.31
N ILE A 67 -13.52 21.41 0.75
CA ILE A 67 -13.86 21.71 2.14
C ILE A 67 -15.13 20.97 2.52
N ASP A 68 -15.29 20.64 3.79
CA ASP A 68 -16.53 20.03 4.28
C ASP A 68 -17.67 21.06 4.30
N ASN A 69 -18.48 21.06 3.25
CA ASN A 69 -19.65 21.93 3.11
C ASN A 69 -20.86 21.13 2.58
N PRO A 70 -22.08 21.71 2.58
CA PRO A 70 -23.27 21.00 2.11
C PRO A 70 -23.19 20.49 0.66
N GLU A 71 -22.45 21.19 -0.21
CA GLU A 71 -22.25 20.78 -1.60
C GLU A 71 -21.32 19.54 -1.70
N HIS A 72 -20.25 19.49 -0.90
CA HIS A 72 -19.41 18.31 -0.73
C HIS A 72 -20.24 17.12 -0.23
N LYS A 73 -21.03 17.31 0.83
CA LYS A 73 -21.91 16.27 1.38
C LYS A 73 -22.91 15.76 0.35
N LEU A 74 -23.50 16.67 -0.44
CA LEU A 74 -24.40 16.30 -1.53
C LEU A 74 -23.69 15.40 -2.55
N ARG A 75 -22.54 15.84 -3.06
CA ARG A 75 -21.73 15.05 -4.01
C ARG A 75 -21.34 13.69 -3.43
N ASN A 76 -20.88 13.67 -2.19
CA ASN A 76 -20.46 12.46 -1.51
C ASN A 76 -21.58 11.43 -1.38
N ILE A 77 -22.77 11.84 -0.93
CA ILE A 77 -23.91 10.93 -0.82
C ILE A 77 -24.36 10.41 -2.19
N VAL A 78 -24.34 11.24 -3.23
CA VAL A 78 -24.63 10.77 -4.60
C VAL A 78 -23.66 9.67 -5.01
N VAL A 79 -22.35 9.85 -4.80
CA VAL A 79 -21.34 8.84 -5.11
C VAL A 79 -21.52 7.57 -4.25
N GLU A 80 -21.89 7.71 -2.98
CA GLU A 80 -22.22 6.57 -2.10
C GLU A 80 -23.41 5.76 -2.61
N ILE A 81 -24.47 6.43 -3.08
CA ILE A 81 -25.63 5.77 -3.70
C ILE A 81 -25.19 4.99 -4.93
N LEU A 82 -24.41 5.62 -5.82
CA LEU A 82 -23.89 4.98 -7.03
C LEU A 82 -23.03 3.74 -6.73
N ASN A 83 -22.24 3.77 -5.65
CA ASN A 83 -21.42 2.64 -5.20
C ASN A 83 -22.23 1.47 -4.61
N ARG A 84 -23.48 1.70 -4.21
CA ARG A 84 -24.35 0.68 -3.62
C ARG A 84 -25.34 0.08 -4.63
N LEU A 85 -25.27 0.47 -5.90
CA LEU A 85 -26.15 -0.05 -6.94
C LEU A 85 -25.89 -1.55 -7.20
N PRO A 86 -26.93 -2.40 -7.29
CA PRO A 86 -26.75 -3.82 -7.59
C PRO A 86 -26.17 -4.06 -9.00
N HIS A 87 -25.11 -4.87 -9.09
CA HIS A 87 -24.49 -5.28 -10.35
C HIS A 87 -25.27 -6.39 -11.06
N SER A 88 -26.55 -6.14 -11.35
CA SER A 88 -27.40 -7.04 -12.12
C SER A 88 -27.43 -6.65 -13.60
N GLU A 89 -28.00 -7.51 -14.46
CA GLU A 89 -28.20 -7.22 -15.89
C GLU A 89 -29.04 -5.95 -16.14
N VAL A 90 -29.84 -5.54 -15.16
CA VAL A 90 -30.63 -4.29 -15.24
C VAL A 90 -29.72 -3.05 -15.30
N LEU A 91 -28.55 -3.10 -14.67
CA LEU A 91 -27.59 -1.99 -14.68
C LEU A 91 -26.87 -1.85 -16.03
N ARG A 92 -26.74 -2.94 -16.80
CA ARG A 92 -25.92 -3.04 -18.02
C ARG A 92 -26.08 -1.86 -18.99
N PRO A 93 -27.28 -1.32 -19.27
CA PRO A 93 -27.44 -0.16 -20.17
C PRO A 93 -26.79 1.13 -19.66
N PHE A 94 -26.57 1.26 -18.35
CA PHE A 94 -26.03 2.46 -17.70
C PHE A 94 -24.54 2.35 -17.37
N VAL A 95 -23.96 1.15 -17.47
CA VAL A 95 -22.61 0.87 -16.96
C VAL A 95 -21.53 1.73 -17.62
N GLN A 96 -21.61 1.98 -18.93
CA GLN A 96 -20.61 2.80 -19.62
C GLN A 96 -20.63 4.25 -19.12
N ASP A 97 -21.81 4.84 -18.99
CA ASP A 97 -21.95 6.22 -18.50
C ASP A 97 -21.59 6.30 -17.01
N LEU A 98 -21.96 5.31 -16.21
CA LEU A 98 -21.60 5.25 -14.80
C LEU A 98 -20.08 5.20 -14.62
N LEU A 99 -19.38 4.42 -15.45
CA LEU A 99 -17.92 4.36 -15.43
C LEU A 99 -17.30 5.72 -15.81
N LYS A 100 -17.83 6.40 -16.83
CA LYS A 100 -17.36 7.74 -17.24
C LYS A 100 -17.57 8.78 -16.14
N VAL A 101 -18.75 8.79 -15.50
CA VAL A 101 -19.03 9.67 -14.36
C VAL A 101 -18.04 9.38 -13.22
N ALA A 102 -17.84 8.11 -12.87
CA ALA A 102 -16.89 7.73 -11.82
C ALA A 102 -15.45 8.11 -12.15
N MET A 103 -15.02 7.95 -13.42
CA MET A 103 -13.70 8.40 -13.90
C MET A 103 -13.53 9.92 -13.83
N GLN A 104 -14.57 10.69 -14.19
CA GLN A 104 -14.53 12.15 -14.11
C GLN A 104 -14.44 12.62 -12.66
N VAL A 105 -15.22 12.05 -11.75
CA VAL A 105 -15.14 12.37 -10.32
C VAL A 105 -13.79 11.97 -9.74
N LEU A 106 -13.28 10.76 -10.04
CA LEU A 106 -11.94 10.32 -9.61
C LEU A 106 -10.82 11.27 -10.05
N THR A 107 -10.94 11.90 -11.23
CA THR A 107 -9.87 12.73 -11.80
C THR A 107 -9.96 14.20 -11.39
N THR A 108 -11.13 14.69 -10.98
CA THR A 108 -11.39 16.13 -10.74
C THR A 108 -11.80 16.46 -9.31
N ASP A 109 -12.27 15.49 -8.53
CA ASP A 109 -12.82 15.72 -7.20
C ASP A 109 -11.80 15.50 -6.07
N ASN A 110 -12.29 15.47 -4.83
CA ASN A 110 -11.49 15.24 -3.64
C ASN A 110 -11.27 13.76 -3.31
N GLU A 111 -10.36 13.49 -2.37
CA GLU A 111 -9.95 12.17 -1.92
C GLU A 111 -11.12 11.29 -1.47
N GLU A 112 -12.10 11.83 -0.74
CA GLU A 112 -13.21 11.04 -0.21
C GLU A 112 -14.10 10.50 -1.32
N ASN A 113 -14.50 11.36 -2.26
CA ASN A 113 -15.29 10.96 -3.41
C ASN A 113 -14.48 10.06 -4.35
N GLY A 114 -13.20 10.38 -4.57
CA GLY A 114 -12.30 9.56 -5.39
C GLY A 114 -12.13 8.13 -4.87
N LEU A 115 -12.07 7.94 -3.54
CA LEU A 115 -11.94 6.62 -2.93
C LEU A 115 -13.18 5.74 -3.14
N ILE A 116 -14.35 6.35 -3.24
CA ILE A 116 -15.56 5.61 -3.60
C ILE A 116 -15.56 5.34 -5.10
N CYS A 117 -15.22 6.33 -5.93
CA CYS A 117 -15.17 6.17 -7.39
C CYS A 117 -14.20 5.09 -7.85
N ILE A 118 -13.01 4.95 -7.24
CA ILE A 118 -12.08 3.87 -7.61
C ILE A 118 -12.66 2.47 -7.32
N ARG A 119 -13.51 2.33 -6.29
CA ARG A 119 -14.23 1.08 -6.00
C ARG A 119 -15.31 0.80 -7.02
N ILE A 120 -16.11 1.82 -7.39
CA ILE A 120 -17.08 1.73 -8.49
C ILE A 120 -16.37 1.26 -9.77
N ILE A 121 -15.29 1.94 -10.16
CA ILE A 121 -14.51 1.62 -11.35
C ILE A 121 -14.03 0.16 -11.32
N PHE A 122 -13.42 -0.27 -10.21
CA PHE A 122 -12.96 -1.64 -10.03
C PHE A 122 -14.09 -2.66 -10.19
N ASP A 123 -15.23 -2.42 -9.55
CA ASP A 123 -16.37 -3.32 -9.57
C ASP A 123 -17.04 -3.41 -10.96
N LEU A 124 -17.15 -2.29 -11.68
CA LEU A 124 -17.68 -2.29 -13.03
C LEU A 124 -16.77 -3.05 -14.00
N LEU A 125 -15.45 -2.76 -13.95
CA LEU A 125 -14.44 -3.45 -14.77
C LEU A 125 -14.31 -4.94 -14.42
N ARG A 126 -14.69 -5.33 -13.20
CA ARG A 126 -14.77 -6.72 -12.76
C ARG A 126 -15.99 -7.44 -13.34
N ASN A 127 -17.17 -6.84 -13.21
CA ASN A 127 -18.44 -7.54 -13.42
C ASN A 127 -18.98 -7.44 -14.86
N PHE A 128 -18.66 -6.38 -15.62
CA PHE A 128 -19.30 -6.10 -16.91
C PHE A 128 -18.36 -6.25 -18.12
N ARG A 129 -17.58 -7.33 -18.15
CA ARG A 129 -16.69 -7.64 -19.28
C ARG A 129 -17.46 -8.30 -20.43
N PRO A 130 -17.00 -8.13 -21.69
CA PRO A 130 -15.87 -7.30 -22.14
C PRO A 130 -16.24 -5.84 -22.47
N THR A 131 -17.48 -5.43 -22.22
CA THR A 131 -18.09 -4.16 -22.69
C THR A 131 -17.26 -2.91 -22.37
N LEU A 132 -16.47 -2.93 -21.31
CA LEU A 132 -15.72 -1.79 -20.78
C LEU A 132 -14.22 -1.77 -21.12
N GLU A 133 -13.75 -2.66 -22.00
CA GLU A 133 -12.31 -2.74 -22.33
C GLU A 133 -11.72 -1.39 -22.81
N ASN A 134 -12.49 -0.63 -23.61
CA ASN A 134 -12.06 0.69 -24.12
C ASN A 134 -11.87 1.73 -23.02
N GLU A 135 -12.52 1.55 -21.86
CA GLU A 135 -12.48 2.48 -20.74
C GLU A 135 -11.37 2.13 -19.73
N VAL A 136 -10.60 1.06 -19.99
CA VAL A 136 -9.46 0.64 -19.16
C VAL A 136 -8.27 1.59 -19.32
N GLN A 137 -7.98 2.04 -20.54
CA GLN A 137 -6.83 2.91 -20.81
C GLN A 137 -6.94 4.27 -20.09
N PRO A 138 -8.09 4.97 -20.08
CA PRO A 138 -8.27 6.18 -19.29
C PRO A 138 -7.93 6.02 -17.79
N PHE A 139 -8.24 4.87 -17.19
CA PHE A 139 -7.84 4.58 -15.82
C PHE A 139 -6.33 4.42 -15.68
N LEU A 140 -5.68 3.70 -16.59
CA LEU A 140 -4.23 3.53 -16.59
C LEU A 140 -3.50 4.89 -16.78
N ASP A 141 -4.03 5.77 -17.63
CA ASP A 141 -3.50 7.12 -17.84
C ASP A 141 -3.62 7.98 -16.57
N PHE A 142 -4.74 7.87 -15.85
CA PHE A 142 -4.89 8.49 -14.53
C PHE A 142 -3.85 7.97 -13.53
N VAL A 143 -3.61 6.66 -13.50
CA VAL A 143 -2.60 6.06 -12.62
C VAL A 143 -1.20 6.58 -12.98
N CYS A 144 -0.85 6.67 -14.26
CA CYS A 144 0.38 7.31 -14.71
C CYS A 144 0.49 8.75 -14.20
N LYS A 145 -0.59 9.54 -14.31
CA LYS A 145 -0.63 10.93 -13.85
C LYS A 145 -0.37 11.08 -12.34
N ILE A 146 -1.00 10.27 -11.49
CA ILE A 146 -0.79 10.36 -10.03
C ILE A 146 0.65 9.97 -9.63
N TYR A 147 1.28 9.02 -10.34
CA TYR A 147 2.68 8.69 -10.11
C TYR A 147 3.65 9.76 -10.65
N GLN A 148 3.34 10.41 -11.79
CA GLN A 148 4.12 11.54 -12.31
C GLN A 148 4.18 12.69 -11.30
N VAL A 149 3.07 12.98 -10.62
CA VAL A 149 3.02 14.07 -9.62
C VAL A 149 3.41 13.62 -8.21
N PHE A 150 3.71 12.33 -7.99
CA PHE A 150 3.93 11.76 -6.66
C PHE A 150 4.96 12.52 -5.82
N ARG A 151 6.11 12.88 -6.43
CA ARG A 151 7.16 13.64 -5.75
C ARG A 151 6.66 15.02 -5.29
N PHE A 152 5.86 15.69 -6.11
CA PHE A 152 5.25 16.98 -5.74
C PHE A 152 4.22 16.81 -4.63
N THR A 153 3.45 15.72 -4.64
CA THR A 153 2.52 15.38 -3.55
C THR A 153 3.27 15.22 -2.23
N VAL A 154 4.40 14.48 -2.21
CA VAL A 154 5.26 14.37 -1.01
C VAL A 154 5.76 15.74 -0.55
N SER A 155 6.29 16.55 -1.46
CA SER A 155 6.77 17.90 -1.15
C SER A 155 5.68 18.79 -0.55
N HIS A 156 4.48 18.75 -1.12
CA HIS A 156 3.32 19.51 -0.64
C HIS A 156 2.96 19.22 0.83
N PHE A 157 3.05 17.96 1.26
CA PHE A 157 2.75 17.58 2.64
C PHE A 157 3.90 17.82 3.61
N PHE A 158 5.16 17.69 3.18
CA PHE A 158 6.30 17.59 4.09
C PHE A 158 7.35 18.69 3.97
N ASP A 159 7.46 19.41 2.85
CA ASP A 159 8.46 20.49 2.70
C ASP A 159 7.99 21.83 3.28
N ASN A 160 6.68 22.07 3.34
CA ASN A 160 6.10 23.29 3.92
C ASN A 160 6.33 23.43 5.44
N VAL A 161 6.71 22.34 6.12
CA VAL A 161 7.05 22.33 7.56
C VAL A 161 8.33 23.13 7.84
N LYS A 162 9.24 23.26 6.86
CA LYS A 162 10.50 23.99 7.04
C LYS A 162 10.31 25.51 7.15
N MET A 163 9.16 26.06 6.75
CA MET A 163 8.89 27.51 6.81
C MET A 163 8.09 27.94 8.05
N GLU A 164 7.39 27.04 8.74
CA GLU A 164 6.55 27.41 9.90
C GLU A 164 7.33 27.50 11.22
N GLU A 165 8.54 26.93 11.33
CA GLU A 165 9.37 27.09 12.55
C GLU A 165 10.06 28.46 12.66
N VAL A 166 9.91 29.35 11.67
CA VAL A 166 10.53 30.69 11.71
C VAL A 166 9.58 31.76 11.17
N LYS A 167 8.70 32.31 12.03
CA LYS A 167 8.45 33.77 12.16
C LYS A 167 7.33 34.13 13.16
N PRO A 168 7.53 35.18 13.99
CA PRO A 168 6.45 35.93 14.64
C PRO A 168 5.78 36.94 13.67
N VAL A 169 4.55 37.29 14.02
CA VAL A 169 3.52 38.14 13.38
C VAL A 169 4.00 39.50 12.86
N GLU A 170 3.47 39.97 11.70
CA GLU A 170 2.92 41.33 11.49
C GLU A 170 2.25 41.53 10.08
N THR A 171 1.45 42.59 9.97
CA THR A 171 0.22 42.78 9.19
C THR A 171 0.39 43.38 7.77
N SER A 172 -0.63 43.16 6.91
CA SER A 172 -1.24 44.09 5.89
C SER A 172 -1.01 43.94 4.36
N THR A 173 -2.15 43.68 3.68
CA THR A 173 -2.72 44.20 2.40
C THR A 173 -2.11 44.01 0.99
N SER A 174 -3.02 43.56 0.09
CA SER A 174 -3.24 43.84 -1.35
C SER A 174 -2.72 42.88 -2.46
N SER A 175 -3.71 42.27 -3.16
CA SER A 175 -3.83 41.83 -4.58
C SER A 175 -2.59 41.70 -5.49
N ASP A 176 -2.36 40.55 -6.14
CA ASP A 176 -2.85 40.13 -7.47
C ASP A 176 -2.20 38.79 -7.91
N GLN A 177 -2.74 38.16 -8.95
CA GLN A 177 -2.50 36.83 -9.54
C GLN A 177 -1.06 36.23 -9.54
N SER A 178 -0.93 34.94 -9.19
CA SER A 178 -0.27 33.84 -9.97
C SER A 178 0.24 32.66 -9.12
N LEU A 179 -0.11 31.44 -9.56
CA LEU A 179 0.60 30.14 -9.40
C LEU A 179 1.55 29.94 -8.19
N THR A 180 1.05 30.06 -6.96
CA THR A 180 1.79 29.65 -5.74
C THR A 180 1.08 28.54 -4.95
N PRO A 181 1.83 27.60 -4.34
CA PRO A 181 1.25 26.48 -3.61
C PRO A 181 0.59 26.96 -2.32
N ILE A 182 -0.66 26.55 -2.11
CA ILE A 182 -1.43 26.81 -0.90
C ILE A 182 -0.75 26.11 0.28
N ALA A 183 -0.58 26.85 1.38
CA ALA A 183 0.06 26.46 2.65
C ALA A 183 -0.73 25.33 3.39
N PRO A 184 -0.18 24.73 4.47
CA PRO A 184 -0.50 23.37 4.87
C PRO A 184 -1.87 23.19 5.55
N VAL A 185 -2.46 22.04 5.23
CA VAL A 185 -3.36 21.16 6.01
C VAL A 185 -3.83 21.74 7.36
N GLY A 186 -4.77 22.68 7.30
CA GLY A 186 -5.61 23.09 8.43
C GLY A 186 -6.89 22.27 8.48
N ASN A 187 -7.34 21.93 9.70
CA ASN A 187 -8.56 21.19 10.03
C ASN A 187 -9.74 21.51 9.08
N GLY A 188 -10.04 20.61 8.13
CA GLY A 188 -11.23 20.64 7.29
C GLY A 188 -11.02 20.75 5.77
N GLN A 189 -9.78 20.90 5.29
CA GLN A 189 -9.50 20.91 3.84
C GLN A 189 -9.21 19.50 3.31
N LEU A 190 -9.97 19.09 2.29
CA LEU A 190 -9.86 17.80 1.61
C LEU A 190 -8.82 17.85 0.49
N ASN A 191 -8.03 16.80 0.36
CA ASN A 191 -7.03 16.70 -0.71
C ASN A 191 -7.71 16.39 -2.06
N PRO A 192 -7.23 16.95 -3.18
CA PRO A 192 -7.62 16.47 -4.50
C PRO A 192 -7.28 14.98 -4.67
N SER A 193 -8.11 14.20 -5.37
CA SER A 193 -7.84 12.76 -5.62
C SER A 193 -6.47 12.53 -6.30
N THR A 194 -6.06 13.47 -7.16
CA THR A 194 -4.77 13.44 -7.87
C THR A 194 -3.56 13.59 -6.96
N ARG A 195 -3.75 14.02 -5.71
CA ARG A 195 -2.71 14.23 -4.70
C ARG A 195 -2.98 13.42 -3.42
N SER A 196 -3.63 12.26 -3.56
CA SER A 196 -4.00 11.39 -2.44
C SER A 196 -3.12 10.15 -2.36
N PHE A 197 -2.42 9.96 -1.24
CA PHE A 197 -1.72 8.71 -0.97
C PHE A 197 -2.68 7.52 -0.82
N LYS A 198 -3.93 7.73 -0.37
CA LYS A 198 -4.94 6.68 -0.28
C LYS A 198 -5.37 6.18 -1.66
N ILE A 199 -5.58 7.09 -2.62
CA ILE A 199 -5.87 6.70 -4.02
C ILE A 199 -4.70 5.91 -4.62
N ILE A 200 -3.45 6.34 -4.37
CA ILE A 200 -2.26 5.62 -4.81
C ILE A 200 -2.16 4.24 -4.12
N THR A 201 -2.62 4.10 -2.87
CA THR A 201 -2.63 2.82 -2.14
C THR A 201 -3.55 1.79 -2.80
N GLU A 202 -4.72 2.20 -3.31
CA GLU A 202 -5.69 1.31 -3.98
C GLU A 202 -5.33 1.02 -5.45
N SER A 203 -4.65 1.95 -6.12
CA SER A 203 -4.38 1.89 -7.56
C SER A 203 -3.61 0.62 -8.03
N PRO A 204 -2.53 0.16 -7.36
CA PRO A 204 -1.77 -1.01 -7.79
C PRO A 204 -2.60 -2.30 -7.85
N LEU A 205 -3.57 -2.48 -6.93
CA LEU A 205 -4.45 -3.65 -6.94
C LEU A 205 -5.37 -3.64 -8.15
N VAL A 206 -5.93 -2.48 -8.48
CA VAL A 206 -6.78 -2.30 -9.67
C VAL A 206 -5.96 -2.54 -10.94
N VAL A 207 -4.75 -1.96 -11.05
CA VAL A 207 -3.87 -2.19 -12.20
C VAL A 207 -3.49 -3.66 -12.35
N MET A 208 -3.09 -4.32 -11.25
CA MET A 208 -2.78 -5.75 -11.25
C MET A 208 -3.95 -6.57 -11.79
N PHE A 209 -5.15 -6.28 -11.30
CA PHE A 209 -6.36 -6.94 -11.76
C PHE A 209 -6.59 -6.67 -13.25
N LEU A 210 -6.50 -5.42 -13.72
CA LEU A 210 -6.67 -5.09 -15.14
C LEU A 210 -5.68 -5.82 -16.05
N PHE A 211 -4.42 -5.94 -15.64
CA PHE A 211 -3.41 -6.68 -16.40
C PHE A 211 -3.64 -8.20 -16.42
N GLN A 212 -4.25 -8.77 -15.38
CA GLN A 212 -4.66 -10.18 -15.39
C GLN A 212 -5.78 -10.45 -16.41
N LEU A 213 -6.58 -9.43 -16.72
CA LEU A 213 -7.77 -9.55 -17.57
C LEU A 213 -7.48 -9.19 -19.01
N TYR A 214 -6.74 -8.11 -19.19
CA TYR A 214 -6.40 -7.52 -20.47
C TYR A 214 -4.89 -7.58 -20.65
N SER A 215 -4.36 -8.80 -20.75
CA SER A 215 -2.91 -9.05 -20.82
C SER A 215 -2.22 -8.31 -21.97
N ARG A 216 -2.96 -7.95 -23.02
CA ARG A 216 -2.48 -7.14 -24.15
C ARG A 216 -2.04 -5.73 -23.73
N LEU A 217 -2.67 -5.15 -22.70
CA LEU A 217 -2.35 -3.82 -22.20
C LEU A 217 -1.04 -3.78 -21.40
N VAL A 218 -0.51 -4.93 -20.98
CA VAL A 218 0.73 -5.02 -20.19
C VAL A 218 1.90 -4.47 -21.01
N GLN A 219 2.08 -4.97 -22.23
CA GLN A 219 3.25 -4.62 -23.05
C GLN A 219 3.24 -3.15 -23.49
N THR A 220 2.07 -2.53 -23.63
CA THR A 220 1.94 -1.12 -24.01
C THR A 220 2.11 -0.16 -22.83
N ASN A 221 1.66 -0.55 -21.63
CA ASN A 221 1.61 0.35 -20.47
C ASN A 221 2.79 0.18 -19.51
N ILE A 222 3.33 -1.02 -19.32
CA ILE A 222 4.46 -1.26 -18.39
C ILE A 222 5.68 -0.38 -18.68
N PRO A 223 6.12 -0.18 -19.93
CA PRO A 223 7.28 0.69 -20.21
C PRO A 223 7.14 2.12 -19.69
N HIS A 224 5.90 2.63 -19.56
CA HIS A 224 5.61 3.97 -19.08
C HIS A 224 5.34 4.00 -17.58
N LEU A 225 4.58 3.02 -17.07
CA LEU A 225 4.13 2.99 -15.68
C LEU A 225 5.24 2.55 -14.71
N LEU A 226 6.05 1.57 -15.10
CA LEU A 226 7.06 0.98 -14.22
C LEU A 226 8.11 2.01 -13.76
N PRO A 227 8.72 2.84 -14.64
CA PRO A 227 9.69 3.84 -14.20
C PRO A 227 9.10 4.85 -13.20
N LEU A 228 7.83 5.23 -13.38
CA LEU A 228 7.12 6.14 -12.48
C LEU A 228 6.92 5.53 -11.10
N MET A 229 6.52 4.25 -11.04
CA MET A 229 6.37 3.52 -9.79
C MET A 229 7.70 3.31 -9.07
N VAL A 230 8.78 2.98 -9.81
CA VAL A 230 10.14 2.84 -9.25
C VAL A 230 10.63 4.19 -8.69
N ALA A 231 10.37 5.29 -9.39
CA ALA A 231 10.69 6.62 -8.89
C ALA A 231 9.91 6.95 -7.60
N ALA A 232 8.61 6.62 -7.55
CA ALA A 232 7.74 6.90 -6.41
C ALA A 232 8.15 6.14 -5.13
N ILE A 233 8.49 4.85 -5.23
CA ILE A 233 8.97 4.07 -4.07
C ILE A 233 10.33 4.56 -3.55
N SER A 234 11.10 5.24 -4.40
CA SER A 234 12.42 5.77 -4.09
C SER A 234 12.38 7.18 -3.49
N VAL A 235 11.21 7.84 -3.46
CA VAL A 235 11.08 9.17 -2.86
C VAL A 235 11.27 9.07 -1.34
N PRO A 236 12.27 9.75 -0.77
CA PRO A 236 12.46 9.77 0.68
C PRO A 236 11.34 10.57 1.34
N GLY A 237 10.95 10.14 2.54
CA GLY A 237 10.14 10.98 3.43
C GLY A 237 11.03 11.78 4.39
N PRO A 238 10.47 12.72 5.16
CA PRO A 238 11.21 13.44 6.19
C PRO A 238 11.74 12.48 7.27
N GLU A 239 12.96 12.72 7.76
CA GLU A 239 13.57 11.93 8.84
C GLU A 239 12.83 12.13 10.17
N ASN A 240 12.45 13.38 10.45
CA ASN A 240 11.71 13.76 11.65
C ASN A 240 10.30 14.19 11.26
N VAL A 241 9.30 13.39 11.62
CA VAL A 241 7.89 13.64 11.29
C VAL A 241 7.19 14.27 12.50
N PRO A 242 6.69 15.52 12.38
CA PRO A 242 5.85 16.13 13.42
C PRO A 242 4.64 15.25 13.75
N SER A 243 4.21 15.26 15.01
CA SER A 243 3.10 14.40 15.48
C SER A 243 1.81 14.56 14.67
N HIS A 244 1.51 15.77 14.19
CA HIS A 244 0.32 16.05 13.39
C HIS A 244 0.40 15.53 11.93
N LEU A 245 1.60 15.25 11.42
CA LEU A 245 1.83 14.69 10.06
C LEU A 245 2.09 13.18 10.06
N LYS A 246 2.08 12.53 11.23
CA LYS A 246 2.25 11.08 11.34
C LYS A 246 1.20 10.30 10.51
N PRO A 247 -0.09 10.68 10.49
CA PRO A 247 -1.08 9.98 9.66
C PRO A 247 -0.72 10.02 8.17
N GLN A 248 -0.38 11.19 7.63
CA GLN A 248 -0.01 11.39 6.23
C GLN A 248 1.29 10.65 5.89
N PHE A 249 2.23 10.57 6.83
CA PHE A 249 3.46 9.79 6.66
C PHE A 249 3.18 8.29 6.61
N ILE A 250 2.27 7.79 7.46
CA ILE A 250 1.82 6.38 7.41
C ILE A 250 1.14 6.10 6.07
N GLU A 251 0.31 7.01 5.57
CA GLU A 251 -0.34 6.90 4.26
C GLU A 251 0.68 6.90 3.10
N LEU A 252 1.69 7.78 3.14
CA LEU A 252 2.82 7.77 2.20
C LEU A 252 3.51 6.40 2.19
N LYS A 253 3.87 5.87 3.36
CA LYS A 253 4.51 4.55 3.46
C LYS A 253 3.58 3.44 2.96
N GLY A 254 2.30 3.50 3.28
CA GLY A 254 1.29 2.57 2.75
C GLY A 254 1.25 2.57 1.23
N ALA A 255 1.21 3.74 0.60
CA ALA A 255 1.21 3.91 -0.84
C ALA A 255 2.49 3.34 -1.49
N GLN A 256 3.66 3.66 -0.93
CA GLN A 256 4.95 3.12 -1.42
C GLN A 256 4.99 1.59 -1.29
N VAL A 257 4.52 1.02 -0.18
CA VAL A 257 4.54 -0.43 0.05
C VAL A 257 3.55 -1.19 -0.84
N LYS A 258 2.37 -0.62 -1.11
CA LYS A 258 1.45 -1.19 -2.12
C LYS A 258 2.04 -1.15 -3.52
N THR A 259 2.75 -0.07 -3.85
CA THR A 259 3.46 0.05 -5.12
C THR A 259 4.57 -1.00 -5.24
N VAL A 260 5.38 -1.18 -4.19
CA VAL A 260 6.38 -2.26 -4.09
C VAL A 260 5.71 -3.62 -4.28
N SER A 261 4.60 -3.90 -3.61
CA SER A 261 3.90 -5.18 -3.71
C SER A 261 3.54 -5.49 -5.17
N PHE A 262 3.05 -4.50 -5.92
CA PHE A 262 2.78 -4.65 -7.35
C PHE A 262 4.05 -4.83 -8.19
N LEU A 263 5.11 -4.07 -7.94
CA LEU A 263 6.40 -4.27 -8.62
C LEU A 263 6.95 -5.69 -8.38
N THR A 264 6.78 -6.24 -7.16
CA THR A 264 7.21 -7.61 -6.88
C THR A 264 6.34 -8.67 -7.58
N TYR A 265 5.05 -8.39 -7.80
CA TYR A 265 4.19 -9.24 -8.63
C TYR A 265 4.69 -9.33 -10.08
N LEU A 266 5.16 -8.20 -10.63
CA LEU A 266 5.67 -8.13 -12.00
C LEU A 266 7.01 -8.87 -12.19
N LEU A 267 7.76 -9.20 -11.13
CA LEU A 267 9.06 -9.89 -11.21
C LEU A 267 8.99 -11.21 -11.99
N LYS A 268 7.85 -11.89 -11.97
CA LYS A 268 7.68 -13.19 -12.66
C LYS A 268 7.29 -13.05 -14.13
N SER A 269 6.41 -12.11 -14.47
CA SER A 269 5.82 -11.98 -15.81
C SER A 269 6.50 -10.94 -16.69
N CYS A 270 7.17 -9.95 -16.10
CA CYS A 270 7.74 -8.79 -16.77
C CYS A 270 9.21 -8.56 -16.37
N ALA A 271 9.96 -9.64 -16.13
CA ALA A 271 11.33 -9.59 -15.61
C ALA A 271 12.27 -8.71 -16.43
N GLU A 272 12.16 -8.75 -17.77
CA GLU A 272 12.98 -7.96 -18.68
C GLU A 272 12.83 -6.44 -18.48
N TYR A 273 11.62 -5.97 -18.16
CA TYR A 273 11.38 -4.56 -17.87
C TYR A 273 11.88 -4.14 -16.47
N ILE A 274 11.98 -5.09 -15.52
CA ILE A 274 12.39 -4.81 -14.14
C ILE A 274 13.92 -4.85 -13.99
N ARG A 275 14.62 -5.65 -14.79
CA ARG A 275 16.08 -5.83 -14.73
C ARG A 275 16.87 -4.51 -14.67
N PRO A 276 16.55 -3.47 -15.46
CA PRO A 276 17.24 -2.18 -15.35
C PRO A 276 17.04 -1.46 -14.01
N HIS A 277 16.03 -1.84 -13.24
CA HIS A 277 15.62 -1.20 -11.99
C HIS A 277 15.86 -2.06 -10.74
N GLU A 278 16.49 -3.24 -10.88
CA GLU A 278 16.71 -4.21 -9.80
C GLU A 278 17.28 -3.57 -8.53
N GLU A 279 18.39 -2.86 -8.68
CA GLU A 279 19.11 -2.24 -7.56
C GLU A 279 18.26 -1.17 -6.86
N SER A 280 17.55 -0.35 -7.65
CA SER A 280 16.68 0.70 -7.12
C SER A 280 15.52 0.11 -6.33
N ILE A 281 14.90 -0.97 -6.82
CA ILE A 281 13.79 -1.65 -6.12
C ILE A 281 14.29 -2.27 -4.82
N CYS A 282 15.42 -2.98 -4.85
CA CYS A 282 16.01 -3.60 -3.67
C CYS A 282 16.37 -2.54 -2.60
N LYS A 283 17.05 -1.47 -3.00
CA LYS A 283 17.36 -0.33 -2.11
C LYS A 283 16.12 0.29 -1.52
N SER A 284 15.08 0.52 -2.31
CA SER A 284 13.83 1.12 -1.84
C SER A 284 13.08 0.21 -0.86
N ILE A 285 13.05 -1.11 -1.06
CA ILE A 285 12.47 -2.05 -0.09
C ILE A 285 13.18 -1.95 1.26
N VAL A 286 14.51 -1.96 1.28
CA VAL A 286 15.30 -1.88 2.52
C VAL A 286 15.16 -0.51 3.18
N ASN A 287 15.21 0.58 2.41
CA ASN A 287 14.99 1.93 2.93
C ASN A 287 13.58 2.10 3.52
N LEU A 288 12.57 1.48 2.91
CA LEU A 288 11.22 1.46 3.47
C LEU A 288 11.16 0.67 4.78
N LEU A 289 11.87 -0.46 4.93
CA LEU A 289 11.95 -1.19 6.21
C LEU A 289 12.60 -0.34 7.32
N VAL A 290 13.63 0.44 6.98
CA VAL A 290 14.32 1.36 7.90
C VAL A 290 13.42 2.52 8.31
N THR A 291 12.70 3.13 7.35
CA THR A 291 11.92 4.37 7.57
C THR A 291 10.45 4.13 7.92
N CYS A 292 9.95 2.90 7.81
CA CYS A 292 8.57 2.58 8.12
C CYS A 292 8.32 2.72 9.63
N SER A 293 7.20 3.36 9.98
CA SER A 293 6.68 3.39 11.35
C SER A 293 6.38 1.98 11.87
N ASP A 294 6.08 1.86 13.16
CA ASP A 294 5.65 0.60 13.81
C ASP A 294 4.21 0.21 13.42
N SER A 295 3.92 0.18 12.12
CA SER A 295 2.71 -0.36 11.53
C SER A 295 2.93 -1.81 11.12
N ALA A 296 2.33 -2.74 11.87
CA ALA A 296 2.52 -4.18 11.65
C ALA A 296 2.04 -4.63 10.27
N SER A 297 0.97 -4.03 9.74
CA SER A 297 0.43 -4.35 8.41
C SER A 297 1.40 -3.96 7.31
N ILE A 298 1.91 -2.72 7.34
CA ILE A 298 2.85 -2.20 6.33
C ILE A 298 4.16 -3.00 6.36
N ARG A 299 4.70 -3.26 7.57
CA ARG A 299 5.93 -4.07 7.73
C ARG A 299 5.76 -5.50 7.23
N LYS A 300 4.62 -6.14 7.53
CA LYS A 300 4.30 -7.48 7.00
C LYS A 300 4.33 -7.52 5.47
N GLU A 301 3.73 -6.52 4.81
CA GLU A 301 3.72 -6.43 3.34
C GLU A 301 5.12 -6.22 2.76
N LEU A 302 5.98 -5.41 3.41
CA LEU A 302 7.38 -5.28 3.04
C LEU A 302 8.15 -6.60 3.16
N LEU A 303 7.96 -7.35 4.26
CA LEU A 303 8.60 -8.65 4.44
C LEU A 303 8.13 -9.67 3.38
N VAL A 304 6.85 -9.64 2.99
CA VAL A 304 6.32 -10.45 1.89
C VAL A 304 6.93 -10.03 0.55
N SER A 305 7.07 -8.73 0.30
CA SER A 305 7.71 -8.21 -0.91
C SER A 305 9.18 -8.63 -1.01
N LEU A 306 9.90 -8.54 0.11
CA LEU A 306 11.30 -9.00 0.21
C LEU A 306 11.40 -10.51 -0.05
N LYS A 307 10.44 -11.32 0.44
CA LYS A 307 10.34 -12.74 0.12
C LYS A 307 10.14 -12.99 -1.37
N HIS A 308 9.30 -12.22 -2.05
CA HIS A 308 9.11 -12.35 -3.49
C HIS A 308 10.40 -12.06 -4.27
N VAL A 309 11.17 -11.04 -3.88
CA VAL A 309 12.47 -10.75 -4.50
C VAL A 309 13.44 -11.92 -4.31
N LEU A 310 13.51 -12.51 -3.11
CA LEU A 310 14.39 -13.65 -2.83
C LEU A 310 14.07 -14.90 -3.66
N GLY A 311 12.79 -15.09 -4.01
CA GLY A 311 12.35 -16.19 -4.88
C GLY A 311 12.72 -16.03 -6.35
N THR A 312 13.51 -15.02 -6.72
CA THR A 312 13.86 -14.68 -8.10
C THR A 312 15.35 -14.38 -8.25
N ASP A 313 15.82 -14.16 -9.49
CA ASP A 313 17.22 -13.80 -9.76
C ASP A 313 17.59 -12.38 -9.28
N PHE A 314 16.59 -11.54 -9.04
CA PHE A 314 16.75 -10.18 -8.51
C PHE A 314 17.24 -10.11 -7.06
N LYS A 315 17.37 -11.26 -6.39
CA LYS A 315 17.92 -11.36 -5.03
C LYS A 315 19.33 -10.82 -4.89
N ARG A 316 20.10 -10.77 -5.98
CA ARG A 316 21.48 -10.26 -5.98
C ARG A 316 21.53 -8.79 -5.57
N GLY A 317 20.54 -7.99 -5.97
CA GLY A 317 20.39 -6.59 -5.53
C GLY A 317 20.24 -6.41 -4.02
N LEU A 318 19.92 -7.45 -3.25
CA LEU A 318 19.82 -7.39 -1.78
C LEU A 318 21.15 -7.63 -1.07
N PHE A 319 22.13 -8.24 -1.73
CA PHE A 319 23.37 -8.67 -1.08
C PHE A 319 24.19 -7.49 -0.53
N PRO A 320 24.33 -6.36 -1.26
CA PRO A 320 25.01 -5.17 -0.71
C PRO A 320 24.30 -4.54 0.50
N LEU A 321 23.05 -4.94 0.78
CA LEU A 321 22.20 -4.38 1.85
C LEU A 321 22.11 -5.32 3.07
N ILE A 322 22.91 -6.39 3.09
CA ILE A 322 22.82 -7.44 4.11
C ILE A 322 23.05 -6.92 5.53
N ASP A 323 23.98 -5.98 5.73
CA ASP A 323 24.30 -5.48 7.07
C ASP A 323 23.12 -4.73 7.72
N THR A 324 22.33 -4.04 6.89
CA THR A 324 21.08 -3.39 7.30
C THR A 324 20.00 -4.44 7.59
N LEU A 325 19.88 -5.47 6.74
CA LEU A 325 18.90 -6.55 6.90
C LEU A 325 19.20 -7.47 8.10
N LEU A 326 20.47 -7.53 8.54
CA LEU A 326 20.89 -8.23 9.76
C LEU A 326 20.52 -7.47 11.04
N ASP A 327 19.96 -6.27 10.94
CA ASP A 327 19.34 -5.60 12.08
C ASP A 327 17.88 -6.04 12.24
N GLU A 328 17.63 -6.79 13.30
CA GLU A 328 16.30 -7.23 13.69
C GLU A 328 15.31 -6.07 13.86
N ARG A 329 15.78 -4.91 14.35
CA ARG A 329 14.94 -3.73 14.55
C ARG A 329 14.48 -3.16 13.20
N VAL A 330 15.29 -3.28 12.16
CA VAL A 330 14.91 -2.87 10.80
C VAL A 330 13.82 -3.78 10.25
N LEU A 331 13.95 -5.09 10.41
CA LEU A 331 12.95 -6.04 9.87
C LEU A 331 11.62 -5.98 10.61
N VAL A 332 11.68 -5.99 11.94
CA VAL A 332 10.52 -6.22 12.80
C VAL A 332 9.92 -4.91 13.33
N GLY A 333 10.73 -3.87 13.49
CA GLY A 333 10.33 -2.61 14.13
C GLY A 333 10.65 -2.58 15.62
N THR A 334 10.37 -1.44 16.25
CA THR A 334 10.59 -1.18 17.67
C THR A 334 9.34 -1.40 18.52
N GLY A 335 8.17 -1.41 17.88
CA GLY A 335 6.89 -1.53 18.54
C GLY A 335 6.59 -2.97 18.96
N ARG A 336 6.12 -3.14 20.19
CA ARG A 336 5.84 -4.46 20.77
C ARG A 336 4.89 -5.33 19.92
N ALA A 337 3.82 -4.74 19.39
CA ALA A 337 2.86 -5.45 18.56
C ALA A 337 3.48 -5.95 17.25
N CYS A 338 4.34 -5.14 16.61
CA CYS A 338 5.11 -5.58 15.45
C CYS A 338 6.09 -6.68 15.83
N PHE A 339 6.76 -6.54 16.97
CA PHE A 339 7.69 -7.53 17.49
C PHE A 339 7.07 -8.90 17.72
N GLU A 340 5.95 -8.97 18.42
CA GLU A 340 5.31 -10.26 18.70
C GLU A 340 4.75 -10.92 17.42
N SER A 341 4.20 -10.12 16.49
CA SER A 341 3.53 -10.66 15.29
C SER A 341 4.45 -11.00 14.12
N LEU A 342 5.56 -10.27 13.92
CA LEU A 342 6.37 -10.37 12.69
C LEU A 342 7.63 -11.22 12.83
N ARG A 343 8.09 -11.49 14.07
CA ARG A 343 9.31 -12.29 14.34
C ARG A 343 9.40 -13.60 13.53
N PRO A 344 8.36 -14.46 13.49
CA PRO A 344 8.46 -15.72 12.75
C PRO A 344 8.74 -15.52 11.25
N LEU A 345 8.08 -14.55 10.63
CA LEU A 345 8.26 -14.23 9.22
C LEU A 345 9.64 -13.60 8.97
N ALA A 346 10.02 -12.61 9.78
CA ALA A 346 11.30 -11.91 9.65
C ALA A 346 12.50 -12.85 9.80
N TYR A 347 12.51 -13.75 10.79
CA TYR A 347 13.63 -14.66 10.98
C TYR A 347 13.71 -15.76 9.92
N SER A 348 12.56 -16.28 9.47
CA SER A 348 12.53 -17.25 8.36
C SER A 348 13.09 -16.61 7.09
N LEU A 349 12.70 -15.37 6.82
CA LEU A 349 13.19 -14.60 5.69
C LEU A 349 14.69 -14.30 5.81
N LEU A 350 15.15 -13.86 6.98
CA LEU A 350 16.55 -13.59 7.22
C LEU A 350 17.41 -14.84 7.06
N ALA A 351 16.92 -16.00 7.50
CA ALA A 351 17.60 -17.27 7.29
C ALA A 351 17.74 -17.60 5.79
N GLU A 352 16.68 -17.35 5.01
CA GLU A 352 16.69 -17.53 3.56
C GLU A 352 17.66 -16.56 2.87
N ILE A 353 17.71 -15.30 3.27
CA ILE A 353 18.68 -14.31 2.75
C ILE A 353 20.11 -14.78 3.02
N VAL A 354 20.40 -15.09 4.29
CA VAL A 354 21.73 -15.55 4.73
C VAL A 354 22.12 -16.81 3.97
N HIS A 355 21.20 -17.76 3.81
CA HIS A 355 21.46 -18.96 3.04
C HIS A 355 21.91 -18.63 1.61
N HIS A 356 21.24 -17.70 0.93
CA HIS A 356 21.61 -17.32 -0.43
C HIS A 356 22.96 -16.60 -0.55
N VAL A 357 23.30 -15.74 0.41
CA VAL A 357 24.52 -14.89 0.35
C VAL A 357 25.73 -15.51 1.07
N ARG A 358 25.58 -16.68 1.71
CA ARG A 358 26.58 -17.24 2.65
C ARG A 358 28.02 -17.34 2.14
N GLY A 359 28.22 -17.56 0.83
CA GLY A 359 29.57 -17.63 0.23
C GLY A 359 30.31 -16.29 0.28
N ASP A 360 29.56 -15.19 0.13
CA ASP A 360 30.11 -13.83 0.00
C ASP A 360 30.26 -13.12 1.36
N LEU A 361 29.77 -13.73 2.45
CA LEU A 361 29.82 -13.13 3.79
C LEU A 361 31.24 -13.10 4.37
N SER A 362 31.58 -12.03 5.07
CA SER A 362 32.82 -11.96 5.87
C SER A 362 32.69 -12.76 7.19
N LEU A 363 33.82 -13.11 7.81
CA LEU A 363 33.84 -13.78 9.13
C LEU A 363 33.15 -12.93 10.21
N SER A 364 33.26 -11.60 10.14
CA SER A 364 32.58 -10.68 11.06
C SER A 364 31.06 -10.72 10.90
N GLN A 365 30.55 -10.75 9.66
CA GLN A 365 29.13 -10.92 9.38
C GLN A 365 28.63 -12.29 9.84
N LEU A 366 29.38 -13.36 9.57
CA LEU A 366 29.07 -14.71 10.03
C LEU A 366 29.00 -14.78 11.56
N SER A 367 29.91 -14.11 12.27
CA SER A 367 29.85 -13.98 13.74
C SER A 367 28.54 -13.37 14.22
N ARG A 368 28.11 -12.25 13.62
CA ARG A 368 26.85 -11.56 13.97
C ARG A 368 25.63 -12.45 13.70
N ILE A 369 25.63 -13.15 12.57
CA ILE A 369 24.58 -14.09 12.18
C ILE A 369 24.50 -15.25 13.19
N ILE A 370 25.62 -15.90 13.50
CA ILE A 370 25.67 -17.03 14.44
C ILE A 370 25.11 -16.60 15.80
N TYR A 371 25.51 -15.42 16.30
CA TYR A 371 24.98 -14.89 17.56
C TYR A 371 23.46 -14.70 17.51
N LEU A 372 22.94 -14.05 16.46
CA LEU A 372 21.52 -13.81 16.29
C LEU A 372 20.70 -15.11 16.23
N PHE A 373 21.12 -16.05 15.38
CA PHE A 373 20.41 -17.32 15.19
C PHE A 373 20.57 -18.28 16.39
N SER A 374 21.69 -18.22 17.11
CA SER A 374 21.84 -18.91 18.40
C SER A 374 20.82 -18.39 19.41
N ARG A 375 20.75 -17.06 19.58
CA ARG A 375 19.78 -16.44 20.49
C ARG A 375 18.34 -16.81 20.14
N ASN A 376 17.98 -16.74 18.86
CA ASN A 376 16.63 -17.09 18.40
C ASN A 376 16.32 -18.58 18.57
N MET A 377 17.30 -19.48 18.41
CA MET A 377 17.12 -20.92 18.66
C MET A 377 16.82 -21.23 20.14
N HIS A 378 17.35 -20.42 21.06
CA HIS A 378 17.16 -20.56 22.51
C HIS A 378 15.97 -19.78 23.07
N ASP A 379 15.34 -18.91 22.28
CA ASP A 379 14.18 -18.12 22.71
C ASP A 379 12.92 -18.99 22.81
N SER A 380 12.47 -19.26 24.04
CA SER A 380 11.29 -20.07 24.33
C SER A 380 9.96 -19.44 23.88
N THR A 381 9.96 -18.15 23.55
CA THR A 381 8.76 -17.45 23.04
C THR A 381 8.51 -17.69 21.55
N LEU A 382 9.47 -18.29 20.84
CA LEU A 382 9.35 -18.66 19.43
C LEU A 382 8.90 -20.11 19.25
N SER A 383 8.25 -20.39 18.13
CA SER A 383 7.81 -21.75 17.81
C SER A 383 8.99 -22.67 17.50
N LEU A 384 8.80 -23.98 17.72
CA LEU A 384 9.82 -24.99 17.44
C LEU A 384 10.25 -24.99 15.96
N SER A 385 9.34 -24.65 15.04
CA SER A 385 9.65 -24.51 13.61
C SER A 385 10.73 -23.45 13.35
N ILE A 386 10.69 -22.33 14.07
CA ILE A 386 11.72 -21.29 13.99
C ILE A 386 13.03 -21.77 14.59
N HIS A 387 13.00 -22.49 15.73
CA HIS A 387 14.20 -23.08 16.31
C HIS A 387 14.90 -24.03 15.33
N THR A 388 14.14 -24.90 14.65
CA THR A 388 14.67 -25.80 13.62
C THR A 388 15.24 -25.04 12.43
N THR A 389 14.61 -23.93 12.03
CA THR A 389 15.13 -23.07 10.94
C THR A 389 16.47 -22.44 11.33
N CYS A 390 16.59 -21.93 12.56
CA CYS A 390 17.84 -21.37 13.09
C CYS A 390 18.95 -22.42 13.13
N ALA A 391 18.64 -23.61 13.66
CA ALA A 391 19.55 -24.75 13.69
C ALA A 391 20.04 -25.13 12.28
N ARG A 392 19.11 -25.31 11.33
CA ARG A 392 19.44 -25.67 9.95
C ARG A 392 20.33 -24.62 9.29
N LEU A 393 20.04 -23.34 9.49
CA LEU A 393 20.88 -22.27 8.96
C LEU A 393 22.30 -22.35 9.51
N MET A 394 22.46 -22.46 10.84
CA MET A 394 23.79 -22.53 11.45
C MET A 394 24.60 -23.74 10.94
N LEU A 395 23.96 -24.89 10.69
CA LEU A 395 24.63 -26.02 10.03
C LEU A 395 25.09 -25.67 8.60
N ASN A 396 24.26 -24.97 7.83
CA ASN A 396 24.61 -24.53 6.48
C ASN A 396 25.72 -23.46 6.43
N LEU A 397 26.11 -22.87 7.56
CA LEU A 397 27.22 -21.93 7.64
C LEU A 397 28.57 -22.61 7.91
N VAL A 398 28.58 -23.88 8.32
CA VAL A 398 29.82 -24.60 8.67
C VAL A 398 30.79 -24.66 7.50
N GLU A 399 30.33 -25.05 6.32
CA GLU A 399 31.15 -25.15 5.12
C GLU A 399 31.71 -23.76 4.68
N PRO A 400 30.90 -22.70 4.53
CA PRO A 400 31.42 -21.35 4.25
C PRO A 400 32.43 -20.81 5.28
N ILE A 401 32.26 -21.14 6.56
CA ILE A 401 33.21 -20.74 7.61
C ILE A 401 34.53 -21.49 7.44
N PHE A 402 34.46 -22.80 7.16
CA PHE A 402 35.63 -23.63 6.96
C PHE A 402 36.44 -23.19 5.73
N GLU A 403 35.78 -22.91 4.60
CA GLU A 403 36.43 -22.45 3.37
C GLU A 403 37.17 -21.11 3.51
N LYS A 404 36.76 -20.27 4.47
CA LYS A 404 37.40 -18.95 4.72
C LYS A 404 38.67 -19.02 5.55
N GLY A 405 38.98 -20.17 6.13
CA GLY A 405 40.21 -20.40 6.90
C GLY A 405 41.42 -20.64 5.98
N VAL A 406 41.91 -19.58 5.32
CA VAL A 406 43.00 -19.67 4.34
C VAL A 406 44.37 -19.39 4.97
N ASP A 407 44.41 -18.58 6.03
CA ASP A 407 45.60 -18.25 6.79
C ASP A 407 45.42 -18.55 8.29
N GLN A 408 46.50 -18.51 9.06
CA GLN A 408 46.46 -18.89 10.48
C GLN A 408 45.46 -18.04 11.29
N GLN A 409 45.36 -16.74 10.98
CA GLN A 409 44.47 -15.82 11.67
C GLN A 409 42.99 -16.11 11.37
N SER A 410 42.63 -16.25 10.09
CA SER A 410 41.26 -16.61 9.68
C SER A 410 40.87 -18.01 10.14
N MET A 411 41.81 -18.95 10.22
CA MET A 411 41.60 -20.29 10.76
C MET A 411 41.25 -20.26 12.26
N ASP A 412 41.92 -19.44 13.05
CA ASP A 412 41.62 -19.30 14.46
C ASP A 412 40.26 -18.63 14.69
N GLU A 413 39.91 -17.60 13.89
CA GLU A 413 38.57 -17.00 13.90
C GLU A 413 37.48 -18.00 13.50
N ALA A 414 37.66 -18.72 12.40
CA ALA A 414 36.74 -19.74 11.92
C ALA A 414 36.52 -20.84 12.97
N ARG A 415 37.60 -21.31 13.64
CA ARG A 415 37.51 -22.29 14.74
C ARG A 415 36.63 -21.77 15.88
N ILE A 416 36.78 -20.51 16.27
CA ILE A 416 35.94 -19.89 17.32
C ILE A 416 34.47 -19.87 16.88
N LEU A 417 34.18 -19.52 15.63
CA LEU A 417 32.81 -19.49 15.11
C LEU A 417 32.17 -20.87 15.07
N LEU A 418 32.89 -21.90 14.62
CA LEU A 418 32.43 -23.29 14.64
C LEU A 418 32.19 -23.78 16.08
N GLY A 419 33.07 -23.41 17.01
CA GLY A 419 32.89 -23.68 18.44
C GLY A 419 31.60 -23.07 19.00
N ARG A 420 31.28 -21.81 18.64
CA ARG A 420 30.03 -21.14 19.04
C ARG A 420 28.78 -21.85 18.50
N ILE A 421 28.83 -22.35 17.26
CA ILE A 421 27.73 -23.13 16.69
C ILE A 421 27.51 -24.41 17.52
N LEU A 422 28.58 -25.16 17.81
CA LEU A 422 28.50 -26.38 18.62
C LEU A 422 27.94 -26.10 20.02
N ASP A 423 28.43 -25.06 20.69
CA ASP A 423 27.96 -24.65 22.01
C ASP A 423 26.45 -24.33 22.01
N ALA A 424 25.98 -23.62 20.98
CA ALA A 424 24.55 -23.32 20.81
C ALA A 424 23.70 -24.61 20.72
N PHE A 425 24.16 -25.63 19.97
CA PHE A 425 23.47 -26.92 19.85
C PHE A 425 23.45 -27.70 21.18
N VAL A 426 24.57 -27.78 21.87
CA VAL A 426 24.67 -28.46 23.18
C VAL A 426 23.78 -27.80 24.21
N GLY A 427 23.76 -26.46 24.24
CA GLY A 427 22.81 -25.70 25.05
C GLY A 427 21.36 -26.09 24.76
N LYS A 428 21.01 -26.30 23.48
CA LYS A 428 19.61 -26.55 23.09
C LYS A 428 19.15 -27.91 23.60
N PHE A 429 19.99 -28.93 23.47
CA PHE A 429 19.70 -30.24 24.06
C PHE A 429 19.57 -30.17 25.58
N SER A 430 20.34 -29.31 26.25
CA SER A 430 20.21 -29.08 27.69
C SER A 430 18.86 -28.46 28.07
N THR A 431 18.31 -27.57 27.24
CA THR A 431 16.95 -27.04 27.45
C THR A 431 15.88 -28.12 27.26
N PHE A 432 15.98 -28.95 26.21
CA PHE A 432 15.03 -30.04 25.98
C PHE A 432 15.05 -31.08 27.09
N LYS A 433 16.22 -31.40 27.63
CA LYS A 433 16.36 -32.33 28.78
C LYS A 433 15.45 -31.92 29.96
N ARG A 434 15.27 -30.61 30.19
CA ARG A 434 14.41 -30.10 31.26
C ARG A 434 12.92 -30.24 30.95
N THR A 435 12.55 -30.31 29.67
CA THR A 435 11.17 -30.43 29.20
C THR A 435 10.71 -31.90 29.06
N ILE A 436 11.64 -32.85 28.96
CA ILE A 436 11.35 -34.30 28.84
C ILE A 436 10.30 -34.80 29.85
N PRO A 437 10.37 -34.45 31.16
CA PRO A 437 9.36 -34.91 32.13
C PRO A 437 7.94 -34.43 31.80
N GLN A 438 7.80 -33.22 31.27
CA GLN A 438 6.49 -32.66 30.88
C GLN A 438 5.93 -33.32 29.62
N VAL A 439 6.80 -33.69 28.68
CA VAL A 439 6.41 -34.43 27.46
C VAL A 439 5.95 -35.84 27.80
N ILE A 440 6.64 -36.52 28.73
CA ILE A 440 6.25 -37.85 29.20
C ILE A 440 4.84 -37.79 29.82
N LEU A 441 4.53 -36.77 30.63
CA LEU A 441 3.21 -36.55 31.22
C LEU A 441 2.11 -36.23 30.19
N PHE A 442 2.45 -35.68 29.02
CA PHE A 442 1.49 -35.43 27.95
C PHE A 442 1.19 -36.68 27.10
N LEU A 443 2.12 -37.64 27.08
CA LEU A 443 2.02 -38.90 26.34
C LEU A 443 1.43 -40.04 27.19
N SER A 444 1.32 -39.85 28.50
CA SER A 444 0.65 -40.78 29.45
C SER A 444 -0.76 -40.28 29.75
#